data_AF-A0A7R8W0F6-F1
#
_entry.id   AF-A0A7R8W0F6-F1
#
_cell.length_a   1.000
_cell.length_b   1.000
_cell.length_c   1.000
_cell.angle_alpha   90.00
_cell.angle_beta   90.00
_cell.angle_gamma   90.00
#
_symmetry.space_group_name_H-M   'P 1'
#
loop_
_entity.id
_entity.type
_entity.pdbx_description
1 polymer ?
#
loop_
_entity_poly.entity_id
_entity_poly.type
_entity_poly.pdbx_seq_one_letter_code
_entity_poly.pdbx_strand_id
1 'polypeptide(L)'
;MCGRLAVLLWSLVFLESIWAQSVNIYSSLYGQLLTSSTLKWVPTQGNMYPSDIVNGGRAEETPLFVCRAAFHGRQIPGYLRKPLCTVELVGDVQNYTSFDVLRSVDESAYLEWRPWQRGHRVTIVQGSVVAHPKTAEVLVEVMPFQYFLKDIRINSNRVYTRDRSVSLVKKSYINPSPNPKTIKDQIEYEISLVESWGDIAGTYRGTSTMIATDGSRLETDWGLELQKKVADLKYIEFELPAYSKILLSAEAVIRTQQRPYMAKLIAFFSTNEGTQIQRHRTVSGLRKEETVDDINIRKEHFQLLNVSEDNLMDPEEVQSSIRVEIKESADPVTNPMLPPPSSTYPTQVHRKEIDRETLYASHLFEDDGSEYRSDNGASYSRDRNMFSDQSLFPSRLPNSSCRSHSSILSWTYSIVVLFTWFLVS
;
A
#
# COMPACT_ATOMS: atom_id res chain seq x y z
N MET A 1 -22.29 -9.02 35.54
CA MET A 1 -21.11 -9.44 34.75
C MET A 1 -21.44 -10.07 33.38
N CYS A 2 -22.71 -10.12 32.92
CA CYS A 2 -23.05 -10.69 31.58
C CYS A 2 -22.81 -9.75 30.38
N GLY A 3 -22.74 -8.43 30.56
CA GLY A 3 -22.67 -7.49 29.42
C GLY A 3 -21.31 -7.37 28.72
N ARG A 4 -20.20 -7.72 29.41
CA ARG A 4 -18.85 -7.55 28.85
C ARG A 4 -18.41 -8.69 27.91
N LEU A 5 -19.06 -9.86 28.00
CA LEU A 5 -18.73 -11.03 27.18
C LEU A 5 -19.37 -10.95 25.77
N ALA A 6 -20.52 -10.29 25.65
CA ALA A 6 -21.22 -10.11 24.38
C ALA A 6 -20.47 -9.17 23.41
N VAL A 7 -19.81 -8.13 23.93
CA VAL A 7 -19.06 -7.16 23.12
C VAL A 7 -17.82 -7.79 22.48
N LEU A 8 -17.10 -8.65 23.22
CA LEU A 8 -15.92 -9.35 22.70
C LEU A 8 -16.27 -10.36 21.60
N LEU A 9 -17.41 -11.05 21.72
CA LEU A 9 -17.87 -12.01 20.72
C LEU A 9 -18.32 -11.32 19.43
N TRP A 10 -18.95 -10.15 19.52
CA TRP A 10 -19.27 -9.33 18.34
C TRP A 10 -18.03 -8.77 17.63
N SER A 11 -16.98 -8.38 18.36
CA SER A 11 -15.74 -7.92 17.73
C SER A 11 -15.00 -9.03 16.97
N LEU A 12 -15.06 -10.29 17.41
CA LEU A 12 -14.40 -11.41 16.73
C LEU A 12 -15.10 -11.80 15.41
N VAL A 13 -16.43 -11.73 15.35
CA VAL A 13 -17.20 -12.07 14.12
C VAL A 13 -16.97 -11.04 12.99
N PHE A 14 -16.74 -9.77 13.32
CA PHE A 14 -16.48 -8.75 12.29
C PHE A 14 -15.08 -8.86 11.67
N LEU A 15 -14.07 -9.35 12.41
CA LEU A 15 -12.69 -9.45 11.92
C LEU A 15 -12.53 -10.50 10.80
N GLU A 16 -13.27 -11.61 10.82
CA GLU A 16 -13.17 -12.64 9.76
C GLU A 16 -13.71 -12.15 8.41
N SER A 17 -14.64 -11.18 8.40
CA SER A 17 -15.25 -10.68 7.17
C SER A 17 -14.30 -9.85 6.29
N ILE A 18 -13.28 -9.22 6.88
CA ILE A 18 -12.39 -8.29 6.18
C ILE A 18 -11.36 -9.05 5.34
N TRP A 19 -10.88 -10.20 5.82
CA TRP A 19 -9.88 -11.02 5.12
C TRP A 19 -10.46 -11.75 3.91
N ALA A 20 -11.76 -12.05 3.93
CA ALA A 20 -12.40 -12.70 2.80
C ALA A 20 -12.31 -11.84 1.53
N GLN A 21 -12.34 -10.51 1.64
CA GLN A 21 -12.48 -9.61 0.48
C GLN A 21 -11.15 -9.24 -0.21
N SER A 22 -10.00 -9.60 0.37
CA SER A 22 -8.70 -9.26 -0.20
C SER A 22 -8.36 -10.14 -1.41
N VAL A 23 -7.66 -9.56 -2.38
CA VAL A 23 -7.17 -10.26 -3.57
C VAL A 23 -5.69 -10.53 -3.37
N ASN A 24 -5.30 -11.79 -3.33
CA ASN A 24 -3.90 -12.18 -3.22
C ASN A 24 -3.35 -12.50 -4.61
N ILE A 25 -2.24 -11.86 -4.98
CA ILE A 25 -1.59 -11.99 -6.28
C ILE A 25 -0.15 -12.39 -6.03
N TYR A 26 0.33 -13.38 -6.79
CA TYR A 26 1.73 -13.75 -6.72
C TYR A 26 2.60 -12.74 -7.46
N SER A 27 3.53 -12.10 -6.76
CA SER A 27 4.52 -11.23 -7.39
C SER A 27 5.73 -12.03 -7.82
N SER A 28 5.98 -12.05 -9.13
CA SER A 28 7.19 -12.62 -9.70
C SER A 28 8.47 -11.88 -9.28
N LEU A 29 8.35 -10.58 -8.98
CA LEU A 29 9.49 -9.72 -8.62
C LEU A 29 10.00 -10.04 -7.21
N TYR A 30 9.08 -10.31 -6.28
CA TYR A 30 9.41 -10.58 -4.87
C TYR A 30 9.32 -12.06 -4.50
N GLY A 31 8.80 -12.92 -5.38
CA GLY A 31 8.64 -14.35 -5.11
C GLY A 31 7.63 -14.68 -4.01
N GLN A 32 6.65 -13.81 -3.76
CA GLN A 32 5.68 -13.96 -2.66
C GLN A 32 4.26 -13.53 -3.06
N LEU A 33 3.26 -13.97 -2.31
CA LEU A 33 1.90 -13.46 -2.42
C LEU A 33 1.82 -12.05 -1.85
N LEU A 34 1.32 -11.11 -2.65
CA LEU A 34 1.00 -9.75 -2.25
C LEU A 34 -0.51 -9.57 -2.22
N THR A 35 -1.01 -8.78 -1.29
CA THR A 35 -2.40 -8.33 -1.34
C THR A 35 -2.51 -7.12 -2.28
N SER A 36 -3.36 -7.23 -3.29
CA SER A 36 -3.69 -6.12 -4.18
C SER A 36 -4.52 -5.08 -3.45
N SER A 37 -4.12 -3.81 -3.55
CA SER A 37 -4.87 -2.65 -3.05
C SER A 37 -5.81 -2.06 -4.11
N THR A 38 -5.65 -2.50 -5.36
CA THR A 38 -6.30 -2.04 -6.59
C THR A 38 -7.42 -2.99 -7.03
N LEU A 39 -7.44 -4.21 -6.54
CA LEU A 39 -8.51 -5.19 -6.77
C LEU A 39 -9.18 -5.61 -5.46
N LYS A 40 -10.48 -5.88 -5.53
CA LYS A 40 -11.27 -6.34 -4.38
C LYS A 40 -12.35 -7.33 -4.79
N TRP A 41 -12.57 -8.36 -3.97
CA TRP A 41 -13.74 -9.22 -4.10
C TRP A 41 -14.96 -8.57 -3.45
N VAL A 42 -16.04 -8.48 -4.22
CA VAL A 42 -17.30 -7.88 -3.77
C VAL A 42 -18.42 -8.91 -3.87
N PRO A 43 -19.13 -9.20 -2.75
CA PRO A 43 -20.26 -10.11 -2.79
C PRO A 43 -21.36 -9.54 -3.68
N THR A 44 -21.89 -10.37 -4.55
CA THR A 44 -23.06 -10.01 -5.36
C THR A 44 -24.33 -10.32 -4.58
N GLN A 45 -25.26 -9.38 -4.55
CA GLN A 45 -26.60 -9.55 -4.00
C GLN A 45 -27.61 -9.33 -5.13
N GLY A 46 -28.08 -10.42 -5.72
CA GLY A 46 -28.98 -10.40 -6.87
C GLY A 46 -28.30 -10.07 -8.21
N ASN A 47 -29.08 -9.62 -9.20
CA ASN A 47 -28.62 -9.35 -10.57
C ASN A 47 -27.97 -7.96 -10.74
N MET A 48 -27.62 -7.28 -9.65
CA MET A 48 -26.97 -5.97 -9.69
C MET A 48 -25.46 -6.12 -9.57
N TYR A 49 -24.76 -5.56 -10.55
CA TYR A 49 -23.33 -5.67 -10.72
C TYR A 49 -22.69 -4.29 -10.63
N PRO A 50 -21.59 -4.10 -9.91
CA PRO A 50 -20.81 -2.87 -10.01
C PRO A 50 -20.36 -2.62 -11.47
N SER A 51 -20.19 -1.35 -11.86
CA SER A 51 -19.78 -0.98 -13.22
C SER A 51 -18.31 -1.27 -13.52
N ASP A 52 -17.49 -1.40 -12.48
CA ASP A 52 -16.03 -1.58 -12.50
C ASP A 52 -15.61 -3.04 -12.22
N ILE A 53 -16.44 -4.01 -12.65
CA ILE A 53 -16.08 -5.43 -12.61
C ILE A 53 -14.97 -5.71 -13.64
N VAL A 54 -14.02 -6.54 -13.23
CA VAL A 54 -12.92 -7.00 -14.08
C VAL A 54 -13.44 -7.87 -15.22
N ASN A 55 -13.18 -7.41 -16.44
CA ASN A 55 -13.34 -8.21 -17.64
C ASN A 55 -12.23 -9.28 -17.69
N GLY A 56 -12.65 -10.54 -17.57
CA GLY A 56 -11.80 -11.72 -17.58
C GLY A 56 -11.71 -12.39 -18.96
N GLY A 57 -12.12 -11.73 -20.04
CA GLY A 57 -11.99 -12.23 -21.41
C GLY A 57 -13.30 -12.18 -22.20
N ARG A 58 -13.36 -12.95 -23.28
CA ARG A 58 -14.55 -13.08 -24.13
C ARG A 58 -14.76 -14.52 -24.55
N ALA A 59 -16.02 -14.94 -24.62
CA ALA A 59 -16.44 -16.19 -25.25
C ALA A 59 -17.47 -15.85 -26.32
N GLU A 60 -17.17 -16.15 -27.59
CA GLU A 60 -18.08 -15.93 -28.72
C GLU A 60 -18.68 -14.50 -28.70
N GLU A 61 -17.81 -13.50 -28.62
CA GLU A 61 -18.14 -12.05 -28.51
C GLU A 61 -18.76 -11.59 -27.17
N THR A 62 -19.22 -12.51 -26.32
CA THR A 62 -19.78 -12.16 -25.01
C THR A 62 -18.66 -11.90 -24.01
N PRO A 63 -18.63 -10.74 -23.31
CA PRO A 63 -17.64 -10.50 -22.26
C PRO A 63 -17.84 -11.47 -21.09
N LEU A 64 -16.75 -12.03 -20.63
CA LEU A 64 -16.68 -12.82 -19.40
C LEU A 64 -16.11 -11.94 -18.31
N PHE A 65 -16.68 -12.04 -17.11
CA PHE A 65 -16.17 -11.33 -15.94
C PHE A 65 -15.60 -12.31 -14.93
N VAL A 66 -14.65 -11.85 -14.11
CA VAL A 66 -14.03 -12.71 -13.09
C VAL A 66 -14.95 -12.78 -11.87
N CYS A 67 -15.29 -14.00 -11.45
CA CYS A 67 -16.04 -14.26 -10.22
C CYS A 67 -15.34 -15.33 -9.38
N ARG A 68 -15.83 -15.55 -8.16
CA ARG A 68 -15.50 -16.72 -7.35
C ARG A 68 -16.71 -17.14 -6.53
N ALA A 69 -16.84 -18.43 -6.26
CA ALA A 69 -17.90 -18.95 -5.41
C ALA A 69 -17.36 -19.97 -4.41
N ALA A 70 -18.12 -20.20 -3.35
CA ALA A 70 -17.79 -21.19 -2.33
C ALA A 70 -18.14 -22.61 -2.83
N PHE A 71 -17.12 -23.43 -3.09
CA PHE A 71 -17.23 -24.84 -3.44
C PHE A 71 -16.62 -25.67 -2.30
N HIS A 72 -17.42 -26.51 -1.62
CA HIS A 72 -17.02 -27.27 -0.42
C HIS A 72 -16.26 -26.43 0.63
N GLY A 73 -16.77 -25.22 0.93
CA GLY A 73 -16.19 -24.34 1.94
C GLY A 73 -14.90 -23.61 1.50
N ARG A 74 -14.47 -23.76 0.24
CA ARG A 74 -13.31 -23.05 -0.33
C ARG A 74 -13.77 -22.09 -1.42
N GLN A 75 -13.14 -20.92 -1.49
CA GLN A 75 -13.39 -19.96 -2.57
C GLN A 75 -12.64 -20.38 -3.82
N ILE A 76 -13.37 -20.68 -4.90
CA ILE A 76 -12.80 -21.11 -6.17
C ILE A 76 -13.11 -20.05 -7.24
N PRO A 77 -12.11 -19.56 -7.98
CA PRO A 77 -12.34 -18.62 -9.07
C PRO A 77 -13.11 -19.28 -10.21
N GLY A 78 -13.88 -18.48 -10.92
CA GLY A 78 -14.67 -18.88 -12.08
C GLY A 78 -14.92 -17.70 -13.01
N TYR A 79 -15.84 -17.90 -13.95
CA TYR A 79 -16.26 -16.86 -14.87
C TYR A 79 -17.75 -16.57 -14.74
N LEU A 80 -18.10 -15.30 -14.84
CA LEU A 80 -19.47 -14.81 -14.77
C LEU A 80 -20.01 -14.63 -16.19
N ARG A 81 -21.05 -15.40 -16.51
CA ARG A 81 -21.92 -15.22 -17.67
C ARG A 81 -23.32 -14.93 -17.12
N LYS A 82 -23.70 -13.64 -17.11
CA LYS A 82 -24.87 -13.14 -16.37
C LYS A 82 -26.11 -14.03 -16.56
N PRO A 83 -26.83 -14.40 -15.47
CA PRO A 83 -26.65 -13.95 -14.09
C PRO A 83 -25.77 -14.85 -13.21
N LEU A 84 -25.16 -15.91 -13.75
CA LEU A 84 -24.57 -17.00 -12.97
C LEU A 84 -23.04 -16.95 -12.98
N CYS A 85 -22.42 -17.22 -11.83
CA CYS A 85 -21.00 -17.51 -11.75
C CYS A 85 -20.79 -19.01 -11.97
N THR A 86 -20.07 -19.36 -13.03
CA THR A 86 -19.73 -20.75 -13.34
C THR A 86 -18.34 -21.04 -12.79
N VAL A 87 -18.26 -22.02 -11.91
CA VAL A 87 -17.02 -22.51 -11.32
C VAL A 87 -16.79 -23.94 -11.80
N GLU A 88 -15.56 -24.21 -12.17
CA GLU A 88 -15.15 -25.49 -12.74
C GLU A 88 -13.98 -26.07 -11.94
N LEU A 89 -14.17 -27.27 -11.38
CA LEU A 89 -13.15 -27.94 -10.59
C LEU A 89 -13.16 -29.45 -10.89
N VAL A 90 -12.07 -29.97 -11.45
CA VAL A 90 -11.87 -31.40 -11.76
C VAL A 90 -13.07 -32.02 -12.49
N GLY A 91 -13.60 -31.27 -13.46
CA GLY A 91 -14.71 -31.70 -14.31
C GLY A 91 -16.11 -31.65 -13.72
N ASP A 92 -16.24 -31.15 -12.50
CA ASP A 92 -17.52 -30.68 -12.00
C ASP A 92 -17.69 -29.21 -12.39
N VAL A 93 -18.76 -28.92 -13.14
CA VAL A 93 -19.14 -27.57 -13.56
C VAL A 93 -20.39 -27.20 -12.80
N GLN A 94 -20.27 -26.22 -11.90
CA GLN A 94 -21.36 -25.78 -11.04
C GLN A 94 -21.67 -24.30 -11.29
N ASN A 95 -22.96 -23.97 -11.30
CA ASN A 95 -23.45 -22.62 -11.45
C ASN A 95 -23.93 -22.09 -10.10
N TYR A 96 -23.39 -20.94 -9.70
CA TYR A 96 -23.69 -20.28 -8.43
C TYR A 96 -24.50 -19.00 -8.65
N THR A 97 -25.51 -18.82 -7.81
CA THR A 97 -26.29 -17.57 -7.69
C THR A 97 -25.77 -16.67 -6.57
N SER A 98 -25.01 -17.23 -5.61
CA SER A 98 -24.32 -16.52 -4.55
C SER A 98 -22.81 -16.63 -4.79
N PHE A 99 -22.19 -15.52 -5.17
CA PHE A 99 -20.78 -15.46 -5.53
C PHE A 99 -20.23 -14.04 -5.32
N ASP A 100 -18.91 -13.92 -5.34
CA ASP A 100 -18.23 -12.62 -5.37
C ASP A 100 -17.76 -12.32 -6.79
N VAL A 101 -17.72 -11.05 -7.15
CA VAL A 101 -17.10 -10.56 -8.39
C VAL A 101 -15.81 -9.83 -8.07
N LEU A 102 -14.83 -9.95 -8.97
CA LEU A 102 -13.59 -9.20 -8.88
C LEU A 102 -13.83 -7.78 -9.41
N ARG A 103 -13.56 -6.79 -8.57
CA ARG A 103 -13.77 -5.38 -8.86
C ARG A 103 -12.43 -4.63 -8.91
N SER A 104 -12.28 -3.72 -9.86
CA SER A 104 -11.19 -2.73 -9.86
C SER A 104 -11.57 -1.56 -8.95
N VAL A 105 -10.88 -1.41 -7.83
CA VAL A 105 -11.15 -0.35 -6.85
C VAL A 105 -10.90 1.00 -7.51
N ASP A 106 -11.94 1.81 -7.65
CA ASP A 106 -11.90 3.13 -8.28
C ASP A 106 -11.22 3.12 -9.67
N GLU A 107 -11.41 2.04 -10.43
CA GLU A 107 -10.82 1.82 -11.77
C GLU A 107 -9.27 1.90 -11.79
N SER A 108 -8.64 1.73 -10.64
CA SER A 108 -7.19 1.89 -10.44
C SER A 108 -6.36 0.74 -11.00
N ALA A 109 -6.90 -0.49 -11.06
CA ALA A 109 -6.16 -1.66 -11.53
C ALA A 109 -5.97 -1.64 -13.05
N TYR A 110 -4.73 -1.69 -13.50
CA TYR A 110 -4.40 -1.97 -14.90
C TYR A 110 -4.17 -3.47 -15.07
N LEU A 111 -5.01 -4.10 -15.90
CA LEU A 111 -4.98 -5.53 -16.16
C LEU A 111 -4.65 -5.76 -17.63
N GLU A 112 -3.79 -6.73 -17.88
CA GLU A 112 -3.30 -7.05 -19.22
C GLU A 112 -3.16 -8.57 -19.37
N TRP A 113 -3.54 -9.07 -20.55
CA TRP A 113 -3.26 -10.45 -20.91
C TRP A 113 -1.80 -10.58 -21.32
N ARG A 114 -1.08 -11.48 -20.66
CA ARG A 114 0.31 -11.78 -20.98
C ARG A 114 0.47 -13.25 -21.33
N PRO A 115 1.34 -13.58 -22.30
CA PRO A 115 1.68 -14.96 -22.56
C PRO A 115 2.27 -15.57 -21.28
N TRP A 116 1.81 -16.76 -20.94
CA TRP A 116 2.36 -17.53 -19.85
C TRP A 116 3.74 -18.05 -20.26
N GLN A 117 4.79 -17.47 -19.67
CA GLN A 117 6.18 -17.76 -20.05
C GLN A 117 7.00 -18.40 -18.92
N ARG A 118 6.39 -19.22 -18.05
CA ARG A 118 7.13 -19.89 -16.95
C ARG A 118 7.02 -21.40 -17.03
N GLY A 119 8.09 -22.09 -16.63
CA GLY A 119 8.24 -23.57 -16.58
C GLY A 119 7.27 -24.31 -15.64
N HIS A 120 6.17 -23.68 -15.27
CA HIS A 120 5.04 -24.31 -14.60
C HIS A 120 4.00 -24.70 -15.65
N ARG A 121 3.51 -25.94 -15.58
CA ARG A 121 2.46 -26.43 -16.48
C ARG A 121 1.17 -25.68 -16.20
N VAL A 122 0.62 -25.03 -17.22
CA VAL A 122 -0.77 -24.58 -17.18
C VAL A 122 -1.63 -25.82 -17.32
N THR A 123 -2.58 -25.96 -16.40
CA THR A 123 -3.57 -27.03 -16.44
C THR A 123 -4.92 -26.37 -16.63
N ILE A 124 -5.50 -26.57 -17.81
CA ILE A 124 -6.87 -26.17 -18.09
C ILE A 124 -7.75 -27.39 -17.81
N VAL A 125 -8.71 -27.23 -16.92
CA VAL A 125 -9.72 -28.25 -16.65
C VAL A 125 -11.02 -27.80 -17.31
N GLN A 126 -11.51 -28.57 -18.27
CA GLN A 126 -12.79 -28.32 -18.94
C GLN A 126 -13.62 -29.62 -18.96
N GLY A 127 -14.62 -29.72 -18.09
CA GLY A 127 -15.31 -30.95 -17.76
C GLY A 127 -14.28 -32.01 -17.35
N SER A 128 -14.50 -33.25 -17.75
CA SER A 128 -13.57 -34.34 -17.51
C SER A 128 -12.23 -34.23 -18.27
N VAL A 129 -12.04 -33.18 -19.08
CA VAL A 129 -10.82 -32.99 -19.88
C VAL A 129 -9.83 -32.14 -19.11
N VAL A 130 -8.66 -32.72 -18.86
CA VAL A 130 -7.50 -32.00 -18.33
C VAL A 130 -6.52 -31.76 -19.47
N ALA A 131 -6.43 -30.51 -19.92
CA ALA A 131 -5.52 -30.08 -20.97
C ALA A 131 -4.29 -29.39 -20.39
N HIS A 132 -3.14 -29.67 -20.97
CA HIS A 132 -1.87 -29.01 -20.64
C HIS A 132 -1.40 -28.24 -21.87
N PRO A 133 -1.99 -27.07 -22.16
CA PRO A 133 -1.63 -26.32 -23.34
C PRO A 133 -0.15 -25.91 -23.26
N LYS A 134 0.54 -26.00 -24.40
CA LYS A 134 1.93 -25.52 -24.53
C LYS A 134 2.02 -23.99 -24.40
N THR A 135 0.92 -23.29 -24.73
CA THR A 135 0.82 -21.84 -24.71
C THR A 135 -0.49 -21.46 -24.04
N ALA A 136 -0.44 -20.52 -23.09
CA ALA A 136 -1.62 -19.93 -22.49
C ALA A 136 -1.40 -18.43 -22.32
N GLU A 137 -2.48 -17.69 -22.10
CA GLU A 137 -2.42 -16.32 -21.64
C GLU A 137 -2.95 -16.25 -20.22
N VAL A 138 -2.38 -15.35 -19.42
CA VAL A 138 -2.82 -15.08 -18.06
C VAL A 138 -3.15 -13.61 -17.93
N LEU A 139 -4.24 -13.33 -17.22
CA LEU A 139 -4.60 -11.97 -16.85
C LEU A 139 -3.73 -11.54 -15.68
N VAL A 140 -2.90 -10.53 -15.89
CA VAL A 140 -1.93 -10.04 -14.91
C VAL A 140 -2.31 -8.63 -14.49
N GLU A 141 -2.22 -8.38 -13.19
CA GLU A 141 -2.22 -7.02 -12.67
C GLU A 141 -0.84 -6.38 -12.84
N VAL A 142 -0.81 -5.27 -13.57
CA VAL A 142 0.39 -4.53 -13.89
C VAL A 142 0.52 -3.37 -12.92
N MET A 143 1.60 -3.36 -12.14
CA MET A 143 1.91 -2.27 -11.23
C MET A 143 2.35 -1.02 -12.01
N PRO A 144 1.94 0.18 -11.61
CA PRO A 144 2.45 1.41 -12.17
C PRO A 144 3.92 1.60 -11.76
N PHE A 145 4.72 2.13 -12.68
CA PHE A 145 6.13 2.44 -12.41
C PHE A 145 6.31 3.86 -11.84
N GLN A 146 5.30 4.73 -11.99
CA GLN A 146 5.34 6.09 -11.47
C GLN A 146 3.92 6.63 -11.21
N TYR A 147 3.80 7.52 -10.21
CA TYR A 147 2.65 8.38 -10.02
C TYR A 147 3.00 9.85 -10.24
N PHE A 148 2.00 10.62 -10.66
CA PHE A 148 2.05 12.08 -10.66
C PHE A 148 0.78 12.65 -10.02
N LEU A 149 0.95 13.34 -8.89
CA LEU A 149 -0.12 13.99 -8.14
C LEU A 149 -0.12 15.49 -8.48
N LYS A 150 -1.23 16.01 -8.97
CA LYS A 150 -1.38 17.43 -9.34
C LYS A 150 -2.77 17.98 -9.03
N ASP A 151 -2.98 19.26 -9.32
CA ASP A 151 -4.26 19.96 -9.11
C ASP A 151 -4.73 19.83 -7.64
N ILE A 152 -3.78 19.94 -6.71
CA ILE A 152 -3.96 19.67 -5.28
C ILE A 152 -4.74 20.80 -4.64
N ARG A 153 -5.83 20.45 -3.96
CA ARG A 153 -6.69 21.36 -3.20
C ARG A 153 -6.71 20.92 -1.74
N ILE A 154 -5.93 21.60 -0.91
CA ILE A 154 -5.87 21.34 0.53
C ILE A 154 -7.06 22.04 1.21
N ASN A 155 -7.79 21.31 2.05
CA ASN A 155 -8.88 21.87 2.84
C ASN A 155 -8.33 22.51 4.13
N SER A 156 -8.01 23.80 4.06
CA SER A 156 -7.46 24.56 5.20
C SER A 156 -8.43 24.74 6.37
N ASN A 157 -9.74 24.48 6.20
CA ASN A 157 -10.72 24.60 7.27
C ASN A 157 -10.76 23.37 8.18
N ARG A 158 -10.15 22.26 7.76
CA ARG A 158 -10.11 21.00 8.53
C ARG A 158 -8.65 20.65 8.81
N VAL A 159 -8.11 21.22 9.87
CA VAL A 159 -6.75 20.92 10.31
C VAL A 159 -6.83 20.20 11.65
N TYR A 160 -6.25 19.02 11.71
CA TYR A 160 -5.96 18.36 12.98
C TYR A 160 -4.53 18.69 13.36
N THR A 161 -4.33 19.28 14.54
CA THR A 161 -3.01 19.69 15.05
C THR A 161 -2.66 18.89 16.29
N ARG A 162 -1.38 18.52 16.39
CA ARG A 162 -0.81 17.91 17.59
C ARG A 162 0.59 18.47 17.81
N ASP A 163 0.83 18.99 18.99
CA ASP A 163 2.13 19.54 19.36
C ASP A 163 2.88 18.53 20.23
N ARG A 164 4.21 18.44 20.03
CA ARG A 164 5.12 17.64 20.86
C ARG A 164 6.40 18.40 21.14
N SER A 165 6.88 18.36 22.38
CA SER A 165 8.16 18.95 22.76
C SER A 165 9.31 17.98 22.52
N VAL A 166 10.41 18.46 21.96
CA VAL A 166 11.62 17.67 21.70
C VAL A 166 12.85 18.41 22.25
N SER A 167 13.65 17.74 23.07
CA SER A 167 14.93 18.27 23.53
C SER A 167 15.95 18.20 22.39
N LEU A 168 16.51 19.34 22.00
CA LEU A 168 17.47 19.45 20.91
C LEU A 168 18.90 19.29 21.43
N VAL A 169 19.30 20.19 22.34
CA VAL A 169 20.67 20.33 22.81
C VAL A 169 20.68 20.68 24.29
N LYS A 170 21.62 20.11 25.02
CA LYS A 170 21.94 20.52 26.40
C LYS A 170 23.40 20.95 26.48
N LYS A 171 23.66 22.14 27.01
CA LYS A 171 25.00 22.69 27.25
C LYS A 171 25.11 23.20 28.68
N SER A 172 26.24 23.01 29.32
CA SER A 172 26.49 23.54 30.68
C SER A 172 27.59 24.58 30.66
N TYR A 173 27.36 25.67 31.39
CA TYR A 173 28.34 26.75 31.56
C TYR A 173 28.63 26.92 33.04
N ILE A 174 29.90 27.09 33.39
CA ILE A 174 30.36 27.21 34.77
C ILE A 174 31.18 28.49 34.89
N ASN A 175 30.90 29.28 35.93
CA ASN A 175 31.70 30.44 36.31
C ASN A 175 32.23 30.24 37.74
N PRO A 176 33.48 29.79 37.89
CA PRO A 176 34.12 29.67 39.19
C PRO A 176 34.66 31.02 39.72
N SER A 177 34.58 32.11 38.94
CA SER A 177 35.11 33.41 39.32
C SER A 177 34.18 34.16 40.30
N PRO A 178 34.72 35.03 41.17
CA PRO A 178 33.93 35.97 41.97
C PRO A 178 33.21 37.05 41.14
N ASN A 179 33.56 37.23 39.87
CA ASN A 179 32.95 38.23 39.01
C ASN A 179 31.96 37.58 38.02
N PRO A 180 30.81 38.20 37.74
CA PRO A 180 29.90 37.71 36.71
C PRO A 180 30.56 37.74 35.32
N LYS A 181 30.18 36.81 34.45
CA LYS A 181 30.72 36.68 33.09
C LYS A 181 29.60 36.69 32.06
N THR A 182 29.69 37.54 31.04
CA THR A 182 28.79 37.46 29.89
C THR A 182 29.23 36.33 28.97
N ILE A 183 28.31 35.40 28.69
CA ILE A 183 28.50 34.31 27.75
C ILE A 183 27.81 34.68 26.44
N LYS A 184 28.57 34.61 25.35
CA LYS A 184 28.08 34.67 23.96
C LYS A 184 28.44 33.34 23.31
N ASP A 185 27.44 32.58 22.91
CA ASP A 185 27.63 31.27 22.29
C ASP A 185 26.60 31.04 21.19
N GLN A 186 26.83 30.01 20.38
CA GLN A 186 25.92 29.52 19.35
C GLN A 186 25.54 28.06 19.63
N ILE A 187 24.26 27.75 19.46
CA ILE A 187 23.72 26.40 19.58
C ILE A 187 23.37 25.94 18.17
N GLU A 188 24.10 24.95 17.68
CA GLU A 188 23.74 24.21 16.48
C GLU A 188 22.80 23.07 16.86
N TYR A 189 21.72 22.92 16.09
CA TYR A 189 20.76 21.84 16.28
C TYR A 189 20.32 21.26 14.94
N GLU A 190 20.00 19.97 14.95
CA GLU A 190 19.43 19.24 13.81
C GLU A 190 18.10 18.60 14.25
N ILE A 191 17.05 18.78 13.45
CA ILE A 191 15.71 18.25 13.70
C ILE A 191 15.26 17.44 12.48
N SER A 192 14.79 16.23 12.73
CA SER A 192 14.11 15.41 11.72
C SER A 192 12.61 15.65 11.76
N LEU A 193 12.08 16.23 10.69
CA LEU A 193 10.66 16.47 10.45
C LEU A 193 10.09 15.42 9.49
N VAL A 194 8.79 15.23 9.52
CA VAL A 194 8.08 14.25 8.67
C VAL A 194 7.08 14.95 7.76
N GLU A 195 7.10 14.59 6.48
CA GLU A 195 6.03 14.90 5.52
C GLU A 195 5.47 13.60 4.92
N SER A 196 4.16 13.50 4.78
CA SER A 196 3.50 12.36 4.11
C SER A 196 2.24 12.80 3.41
N TRP A 197 1.95 12.16 2.28
CA TRP A 197 0.75 12.40 1.47
C TRP A 197 -0.34 11.34 1.68
N GLY A 198 -0.15 10.49 2.69
CA GLY A 198 -1.07 9.44 3.07
C GLY A 198 -1.08 8.26 2.11
N ASP A 199 -1.99 7.34 2.37
CA ASP A 199 -2.25 6.17 1.53
C ASP A 199 -3.65 6.31 0.93
N ILE A 200 -3.79 6.00 -0.36
CA ILE A 200 -5.06 6.12 -1.09
C ILE A 200 -5.43 4.74 -1.63
N ALA A 201 -6.68 4.33 -1.43
CA ALA A 201 -7.18 3.07 -1.96
C ALA A 201 -6.91 2.96 -3.47
N GLY A 202 -6.45 1.78 -3.93
CA GLY A 202 -6.04 1.61 -5.32
C GLY A 202 -4.69 2.23 -5.67
N THR A 203 -3.75 2.28 -4.73
CA THR A 203 -2.35 2.67 -5.00
C THR A 203 -1.38 1.69 -4.38
N TYR A 204 -0.19 1.59 -4.96
CA TYR A 204 0.92 0.78 -4.46
C TYR A 204 1.87 1.67 -3.65
N ARG A 205 2.15 1.26 -2.41
CA ARG A 205 3.14 1.92 -1.57
C ARG A 205 4.54 1.73 -2.14
N GLY A 206 5.39 2.74 -2.00
CA GLY A 206 6.77 2.71 -2.47
C GLY A 206 6.94 3.01 -3.97
N THR A 207 5.86 3.27 -4.71
CA THR A 207 5.96 3.68 -6.12
C THR A 207 6.48 5.12 -6.21
N SER A 208 7.51 5.35 -7.03
CA SER A 208 8.06 6.68 -7.30
C SER A 208 6.95 7.65 -7.71
N THR A 209 6.92 8.80 -7.05
CA THR A 209 5.85 9.78 -7.16
C THR A 209 6.43 11.18 -7.33
N MET A 210 5.92 11.90 -8.32
CA MET A 210 6.11 13.34 -8.41
C MET A 210 4.84 14.06 -7.91
N ILE A 211 5.01 15.04 -7.04
CA ILE A 211 3.92 15.83 -6.48
C ILE A 211 4.11 17.28 -6.93
N ALA A 212 3.17 17.79 -7.73
CA ALA A 212 3.14 19.18 -8.16
C ALA A 212 2.30 20.02 -7.19
N THR A 213 2.95 20.90 -6.44
CA THR A 213 2.31 21.91 -5.58
C THR A 213 2.49 23.30 -6.20
N ASP A 214 1.86 24.32 -5.60
CA ASP A 214 1.93 25.71 -6.08
C ASP A 214 3.38 26.23 -6.06
N GLY A 215 4.04 26.16 -7.22
CA GLY A 215 5.41 26.66 -7.42
C GLY A 215 6.53 25.67 -7.10
N SER A 216 6.23 24.43 -6.68
CA SER A 216 7.28 23.44 -6.40
C SER A 216 6.92 22.02 -6.83
N ARG A 217 7.97 21.20 -7.04
CA ARG A 217 7.85 19.77 -7.32
C ARG A 217 8.56 18.99 -6.23
N LEU A 218 7.88 18.02 -5.66
CA LEU A 218 8.43 17.10 -4.68
C LEU A 218 8.50 15.70 -5.29
N GLU A 219 9.68 15.10 -5.30
CA GLU A 219 9.87 13.69 -5.65
C GLU A 219 9.90 12.87 -4.35
N THR A 220 9.10 11.81 -4.30
CA THR A 220 8.97 10.95 -3.12
C THR A 220 8.48 9.56 -3.52
N ASP A 221 8.39 8.65 -2.57
CA ASP A 221 7.80 7.34 -2.76
C ASP A 221 6.41 7.30 -2.12
N TRP A 222 5.42 6.83 -2.88
CA TRP A 222 4.01 6.91 -2.48
C TRP A 222 3.73 6.19 -1.17
N GLY A 223 2.92 6.82 -0.30
CA GLY A 223 2.50 6.23 0.96
C GLY A 223 3.64 6.05 1.98
N LEU A 224 4.85 6.54 1.70
CA LEU A 224 5.95 6.57 2.66
C LEU A 224 6.05 7.95 3.33
N GLU A 225 6.62 7.97 4.53
CA GLU A 225 6.92 9.20 5.23
C GLU A 225 8.29 9.71 4.78
N LEU A 226 8.32 10.93 4.24
CA LEU A 226 9.55 11.63 3.88
C LEU A 226 10.13 12.27 5.14
N GLN A 227 11.37 11.89 5.47
CA GLN A 227 12.12 12.55 6.54
C GLN A 227 12.87 13.75 5.99
N LYS A 228 12.63 14.92 6.57
CA LYS A 228 13.32 16.17 6.27
C LYS A 228 14.20 16.57 7.44
N LYS A 229 15.51 16.57 7.24
CA LYS A 229 16.48 17.09 8.21
C LYS A 229 16.58 18.60 8.06
N VAL A 230 16.41 19.32 9.16
CA VAL A 230 16.58 20.77 9.25
C VAL A 230 17.67 21.03 10.27
N ALA A 231 18.75 21.66 9.83
CA ALA A 231 19.82 22.12 10.70
C ALA A 231 19.85 23.65 10.70
N ASP A 232 20.05 24.26 11.87
CA ASP A 232 20.10 25.70 12.03
C ASP A 232 20.90 26.09 13.30
N LEU A 233 21.23 27.38 13.41
CA LEU A 233 22.07 27.97 14.45
C LEU A 233 21.27 28.99 15.27
N LYS A 234 21.27 28.84 16.59
CA LYS A 234 20.69 29.80 17.52
C LYS A 234 21.77 30.51 18.32
N TYR A 235 21.91 31.82 18.13
CA TYR A 235 22.76 32.65 18.97
C TYR A 235 22.12 32.89 20.33
N ILE A 236 22.92 32.76 21.38
CA ILE A 236 22.52 33.02 22.75
C ILE A 236 23.49 33.99 23.42
N GLU A 237 22.94 34.86 24.25
CA GLU A 237 23.70 35.75 25.12
C GLU A 237 23.04 35.77 26.49
N PHE A 238 23.84 35.59 27.54
CA PHE A 238 23.37 35.70 28.91
C PHE A 238 24.51 35.95 29.89
N GLU A 239 24.17 36.52 31.05
CA GLU A 239 25.11 36.68 32.15
C GLU A 239 25.14 35.42 33.01
N LEU A 240 26.34 34.97 33.33
CA LEU A 240 26.62 33.84 34.21
C LEU A 240 27.14 34.39 35.55
N PRO A 241 26.32 34.35 36.62
CA PRO A 241 26.69 34.90 37.92
C PRO A 241 27.99 34.30 38.49
N ALA A 242 28.58 34.99 39.45
CA ALA A 242 29.73 34.48 40.21
C ALA A 242 29.40 33.15 40.88
N TYR A 243 30.39 32.24 40.94
CA TYR A 243 30.27 30.92 41.57
C TYR A 243 29.00 30.14 41.18
N SER A 244 28.65 30.16 39.89
CA SER A 244 27.42 29.55 39.40
C SER A 244 27.66 28.58 38.24
N LYS A 245 26.70 27.68 38.06
CA LYS A 245 26.57 26.82 36.88
C LYS A 245 25.18 27.04 36.29
N ILE A 246 25.11 27.22 34.97
CA ILE A 246 23.85 27.23 34.24
C ILE A 246 23.82 26.02 33.32
N LEU A 247 22.77 25.20 33.45
CA LEU A 247 22.43 24.19 32.45
C LEU A 247 21.44 24.82 31.48
N LEU A 248 21.85 24.90 30.24
CA LEU A 248 21.02 25.39 29.15
C LEU A 248 20.45 24.19 28.40
N SER A 249 19.15 24.18 28.18
CA SER A 249 18.47 23.21 27.33
C SER A 249 17.65 23.92 26.25
N ALA A 250 17.94 23.60 24.99
CA ALA A 250 17.12 23.99 23.85
C ALA A 250 16.04 22.94 23.61
N GLU A 251 14.78 23.35 23.64
CA GLU A 251 13.61 22.51 23.39
C GLU A 251 12.82 23.09 22.22
N ALA A 252 12.50 22.27 21.22
CA ALA A 252 11.59 22.63 20.15
C ALA A 252 10.16 22.17 20.46
N VAL A 253 9.17 22.96 20.04
CA VAL A 253 7.79 22.49 19.89
C VAL A 253 7.59 22.11 18.43
N ILE A 254 7.46 20.82 18.15
CA ILE A 254 7.12 20.30 16.82
C ILE A 254 5.60 20.22 16.72
N ARG A 255 5.04 20.88 15.72
CA ARG A 255 3.61 20.83 15.39
C ARG A 255 3.40 19.89 14.22
N THR A 256 2.70 18.79 14.47
CA THR A 256 2.19 17.89 13.43
C THR A 256 0.82 18.40 12.98
N GLN A 257 0.65 18.63 11.68
CA GLN A 257 -0.61 19.02 11.06
C GLN A 257 -1.08 17.92 10.12
N GLN A 258 -2.36 17.56 10.20
CA GLN A 258 -3.01 16.69 9.23
C GLN A 258 -4.14 17.46 8.53
N ARG A 259 -4.09 17.50 7.19
CA ARG A 259 -5.04 18.24 6.36
C ARG A 259 -5.60 17.34 5.26
N PRO A 260 -6.93 17.22 5.13
CA PRO A 260 -7.53 16.57 3.97
C PRO A 260 -7.22 17.33 2.69
N TYR A 261 -7.00 16.60 1.60
CA TYR A 261 -6.83 17.19 0.27
C TYR A 261 -7.65 16.43 -0.78
N MET A 262 -7.93 17.12 -1.88
CA MET A 262 -8.37 16.50 -3.13
C MET A 262 -7.33 16.78 -4.21
N ALA A 263 -7.09 15.84 -5.12
CA ALA A 263 -6.09 15.99 -6.18
C ALA A 263 -6.45 15.13 -7.40
N LYS A 264 -5.72 15.34 -8.50
CA LYS A 264 -5.70 14.45 -9.66
C LYS A 264 -4.46 13.56 -9.59
N LEU A 265 -4.68 12.25 -9.49
CA LEU A 265 -3.64 11.23 -9.53
C LEU A 265 -3.53 10.68 -10.96
N ILE A 266 -2.30 10.67 -11.49
CA ILE A 266 -1.96 10.06 -12.77
C ILE A 266 -1.03 8.88 -12.49
N ALA A 267 -1.41 7.69 -12.93
CA ALA A 267 -0.60 6.48 -12.80
C ALA A 267 -0.05 6.09 -14.18
N PHE A 268 1.25 5.81 -14.24
CA PHE A 268 1.95 5.42 -15.47
C PHE A 268 2.28 3.93 -15.45
N PHE A 269 1.89 3.23 -16.51
CA PHE A 269 2.05 1.79 -16.69
C PHE A 269 2.86 1.49 -17.95
N SER A 270 3.57 0.37 -17.96
CA SER A 270 4.25 -0.15 -19.14
C SER A 270 3.55 -1.43 -19.60
N THR A 271 3.14 -1.48 -20.87
CA THR A 271 2.53 -2.68 -21.47
C THR A 271 3.57 -3.73 -21.80
N ASN A 272 3.12 -4.93 -22.14
CA ASN A 272 3.96 -6.00 -22.68
C ASN A 272 4.73 -5.58 -23.96
N GLU A 273 4.17 -4.66 -24.74
CA GLU A 273 4.77 -4.06 -25.94
C GLU A 273 5.75 -2.91 -25.62
N GLY A 274 5.92 -2.56 -24.34
CA GLY A 274 6.73 -1.40 -23.91
C GLY A 274 6.04 -0.06 -24.12
N THR A 275 4.77 -0.04 -24.55
CA THR A 275 3.99 1.20 -24.67
C THR A 275 3.66 1.73 -23.28
N GLN A 276 3.82 3.05 -23.09
CA GLN A 276 3.42 3.70 -21.85
C GLN A 276 1.96 4.12 -21.90
N ILE A 277 1.20 3.71 -20.89
CA ILE A 277 -0.20 4.08 -20.72
C ILE A 277 -0.35 4.87 -19.42
N GLN A 278 -1.23 5.86 -19.44
CA GLN A 278 -1.57 6.66 -18.27
C GLN A 278 -3.04 6.48 -17.89
N ARG A 279 -3.32 6.36 -16.59
CA ARG A 279 -4.67 6.44 -16.04
C ARG A 279 -4.80 7.62 -15.11
N HIS A 280 -5.95 8.28 -15.16
CA HIS A 280 -6.22 9.50 -14.40
C HIS A 280 -7.43 9.26 -13.51
N ARG A 281 -7.35 9.68 -12.25
CA ARG A 281 -8.53 9.76 -11.38
C ARG A 281 -8.41 10.89 -10.38
N THR A 282 -9.56 11.37 -9.92
CA THR A 282 -9.61 12.27 -8.77
C THR A 282 -9.51 11.45 -7.50
N VAL A 283 -8.68 11.90 -6.56
CA VAL A 283 -8.44 11.23 -5.29
C VAL A 283 -8.60 12.18 -4.13
N SER A 284 -8.91 11.63 -2.96
CA SER A 284 -8.90 12.34 -1.69
C SER A 284 -7.97 11.64 -0.72
N GLY A 285 -7.16 12.40 0.01
CA GLY A 285 -6.21 11.86 0.98
C GLY A 285 -6.03 12.77 2.19
N LEU A 286 -5.13 12.37 3.08
CA LEU A 286 -4.70 13.15 4.23
C LEU A 286 -3.21 13.46 4.10
N ARG A 287 -2.85 14.74 4.03
CA ARG A 287 -1.47 15.20 4.09
C ARG A 287 -1.07 15.40 5.54
N LYS A 288 0.05 14.81 5.97
CA LYS A 288 0.69 15.01 7.27
C LYS A 288 1.96 15.82 7.05
N GLU A 289 2.16 16.86 7.85
CA GLU A 289 3.34 17.72 7.79
C GLU A 289 3.75 18.08 9.22
N GLU A 290 5.04 17.96 9.54
CA GLU A 290 5.62 18.44 10.78
C GLU A 290 6.41 19.73 10.55
N THR A 291 6.17 20.73 11.39
CA THR A 291 6.89 22.01 11.38
C THR A 291 7.39 22.34 12.78
N VAL A 292 8.52 23.03 12.87
CA VAL A 292 8.98 23.63 14.14
C VAL A 292 8.17 24.90 14.37
N ASP A 293 7.45 24.98 15.49
CA ASP A 293 6.65 26.15 15.86
C ASP A 293 7.49 27.19 16.62
N ASP A 294 8.21 26.74 17.65
CA ASP A 294 9.09 27.57 18.45
C ASP A 294 10.27 26.75 19.02
N ILE A 295 11.36 27.45 19.34
CA ILE A 295 12.52 26.90 20.03
C ILE A 295 12.73 27.67 21.32
N ASN A 296 12.36 27.02 22.41
CA ASN A 296 12.48 27.56 23.75
C ASN A 296 13.86 27.22 24.33
N ILE A 297 14.54 28.25 24.86
CA ILE A 297 15.81 28.09 25.58
C ILE A 297 15.53 28.18 27.08
N ARG A 298 15.58 27.04 27.77
CA ARG A 298 15.48 27.00 29.24
C ARG A 298 16.86 27.09 29.87
N LYS A 299 16.94 27.81 30.98
CA LYS A 299 18.15 28.01 31.78
C LYS A 299 17.87 27.58 33.21
N GLU A 300 18.50 26.50 33.63
CA GLU A 300 18.46 26.02 35.01
C GLU A 300 19.71 26.52 35.73
N HIS A 301 19.50 27.23 36.83
CA HIS A 301 20.58 27.87 37.60
C HIS A 301 20.95 27.01 38.80
N PHE A 302 22.26 26.82 39.00
CA PHE A 302 22.83 26.08 40.12
C PHE A 302 23.89 26.96 40.78
N GLN A 303 23.83 27.08 42.12
CA GLN A 303 24.90 27.71 42.89
C GLN A 303 25.96 26.66 43.23
N LEU A 304 27.24 27.02 43.10
CA LEU A 304 28.34 26.18 43.54
C LEU A 304 28.49 26.36 45.06
N LEU A 305 27.91 25.46 45.85
CA LEU A 305 28.06 25.47 47.30
C LEU A 305 29.46 24.96 47.68
N ASN A 306 30.25 25.80 48.35
CA ASN A 306 31.54 25.48 48.98
C ASN A 306 32.44 24.51 48.20
N VAL A 307 32.98 24.97 47.06
CA VAL A 307 34.23 24.41 46.57
C VAL A 307 35.32 24.97 47.49
N SER A 308 35.78 24.18 48.46
CA SER A 308 36.98 24.51 49.23
C SER A 308 38.12 24.76 48.24
N GLU A 309 38.88 25.86 48.42
CA GLU A 309 39.95 26.29 47.52
C GLU A 309 40.96 25.17 47.19
N ASP A 310 41.07 24.15 48.05
CA ASP A 310 41.96 22.99 47.89
C ASP A 310 41.56 21.96 46.80
N ASN A 311 40.38 22.08 46.16
CA ASN A 311 39.90 21.13 45.13
C ASN A 311 39.61 21.78 43.76
N LEU A 312 40.14 22.97 43.48
CA LEU A 312 40.06 23.53 42.13
C LEU A 312 40.97 22.72 41.17
N MET A 313 40.39 21.74 40.48
CA MET A 313 40.99 21.23 39.24
C MET A 313 41.15 22.39 38.25
N ASP A 314 42.27 22.38 37.54
CA ASP A 314 42.64 23.39 36.57
C ASP A 314 41.50 23.60 35.55
N PRO A 315 40.98 24.83 35.34
CA PRO A 315 39.83 25.07 34.47
C PRO A 315 39.99 24.58 33.02
N GLU A 316 41.21 24.36 32.53
CA GLU A 316 41.46 23.74 31.21
C GLU A 316 41.15 22.23 31.18
N GLU A 317 41.26 21.52 32.29
CA GLU A 317 41.03 20.07 32.35
C GLU A 317 39.52 19.74 32.35
N VAL A 318 38.68 20.62 32.90
CA VAL A 318 37.21 20.44 32.97
C VAL A 318 36.53 20.69 31.63
N GLN A 319 37.01 21.63 30.80
CA GLN A 319 36.39 21.92 29.50
C GLN A 319 36.55 20.79 28.48
N SER A 320 37.61 19.97 28.60
CA SER A 320 37.85 18.85 27.69
C SER A 320 36.99 17.59 27.99
N SER A 321 36.50 17.45 29.22
CA SER A 321 35.71 16.29 29.66
C SER A 321 34.21 16.40 29.34
N ILE A 322 33.70 17.60 29.07
CA ILE A 322 32.31 17.84 28.65
C ILE A 322 32.22 17.71 27.12
N ARG A 323 32.57 16.54 26.59
CA ARG A 323 32.27 16.18 25.20
C ARG A 323 30.78 15.83 25.14
N VAL A 324 30.04 16.57 24.32
CA VAL A 324 28.59 16.49 24.10
C VAL A 324 28.13 15.03 24.00
N GLU A 325 27.40 14.56 25.02
CA GLU A 325 26.68 13.30 24.95
C GLU A 325 25.39 13.56 24.14
N ILE A 326 25.48 13.47 22.80
CA ILE A 326 24.30 13.47 21.93
C ILE A 326 23.58 12.14 22.19
N LYS A 327 22.66 12.14 23.15
CA LYS A 327 21.69 11.05 23.29
C LYS A 327 20.64 11.23 22.21
N GLU A 328 20.76 10.47 21.12
CA GLU A 328 19.61 10.10 20.30
C GLU A 328 18.64 9.33 21.21
N SER A 329 17.70 10.05 21.81
CA SER A 329 16.55 9.45 22.50
C SER A 329 15.57 8.99 21.42
N ALA A 330 15.80 7.79 20.92
CA ALA A 330 14.77 6.99 20.26
C ALA A 330 14.11 6.13 21.34
N ASP A 331 13.06 6.65 21.98
CA ASP A 331 12.12 5.79 22.71
C ASP A 331 11.21 5.10 21.68
N PRO A 332 11.28 3.76 21.50
CA PRO A 332 10.29 3.06 20.72
C PRO A 332 8.99 2.97 21.52
N VAL A 333 7.90 3.46 20.95
CA VAL A 333 6.55 3.16 21.43
C VAL A 333 6.30 1.66 21.20
N THR A 334 6.55 0.84 22.22
CA THR A 334 6.27 -0.60 22.20
C THR A 334 4.78 -0.85 22.35
N ASN A 335 4.09 -1.05 21.23
CA ASN A 335 2.90 -1.89 21.19
C ASN A 335 3.35 -3.37 21.20
N PRO A 336 2.71 -4.27 21.96
CA PRO A 336 3.04 -5.69 21.90
C PRO A 336 2.50 -6.27 20.59
N MET A 337 3.36 -6.36 19.57
CA MET A 337 3.08 -7.06 18.32
C MET A 337 4.15 -8.13 18.08
N LEU A 338 3.66 -9.28 17.64
CA LEU A 338 4.35 -10.56 17.39
C LEU A 338 5.70 -10.43 16.65
N PRO A 339 6.63 -11.38 16.84
CA PRO A 339 7.98 -11.30 16.29
C PRO A 339 7.97 -11.32 14.74
N PRO A 340 8.69 -10.39 14.08
CA PRO A 340 8.83 -10.41 12.63
C PRO A 340 9.91 -11.41 12.18
N PRO A 341 9.81 -11.97 10.96
CA PRO A 341 10.84 -12.84 10.40
C PRO A 341 12.10 -12.04 10.03
N SER A 342 13.25 -12.67 10.25
CA SER A 342 14.58 -12.14 9.93
C SER A 342 14.77 -11.92 8.43
N SER A 343 14.98 -10.68 8.00
CA SER A 343 15.59 -10.38 6.70
C SER A 343 16.67 -9.31 6.84
N THR A 344 17.89 -9.68 6.48
CA THR A 344 19.06 -8.81 6.39
C THR A 344 18.99 -8.03 5.08
N TYR A 345 19.01 -6.69 5.14
CA TYR A 345 19.27 -5.83 3.97
C TYR A 345 20.43 -4.88 4.26
N PRO A 346 21.34 -4.64 3.29
CA PRO A 346 22.50 -3.79 3.48
C PRO A 346 22.23 -2.31 3.15
N THR A 347 23.10 -1.49 3.74
CA THR A 347 23.21 -0.03 3.74
C THR A 347 23.31 0.60 2.33
N GLN A 348 22.77 1.81 2.22
CA GLN A 348 22.71 2.63 1.00
C GLN A 348 24.07 2.84 0.33
N VAL A 349 24.12 2.56 -0.97
CA VAL A 349 25.23 2.87 -1.87
C VAL A 349 24.86 4.09 -2.72
N HIS A 350 25.81 5.01 -2.84
CA HIS A 350 25.81 6.19 -3.70
C HIS A 350 25.35 5.84 -5.13
N ARG A 351 24.27 6.48 -5.59
CA ARG A 351 23.67 6.25 -6.92
C ARG A 351 24.57 6.85 -8.00
N LYS A 352 25.38 6.00 -8.64
CA LYS A 352 25.90 6.28 -9.98
C LYS A 352 24.74 6.27 -10.97
N GLU A 353 24.68 7.28 -11.81
CA GLU A 353 23.82 7.37 -12.99
C GLU A 353 24.12 6.18 -13.91
N ILE A 354 23.13 5.32 -14.14
CA ILE A 354 23.22 4.17 -15.05
C ILE A 354 22.26 4.44 -16.21
N ASP A 355 22.81 4.47 -17.43
CA ASP A 355 22.08 4.58 -18.69
C ASP A 355 20.96 3.54 -18.78
N ARG A 356 19.78 4.01 -19.20
CA ARG A 356 18.50 3.31 -19.09
C ARG A 356 18.19 2.37 -20.26
N GLU A 357 19.16 2.02 -21.10
CA GLU A 357 18.93 1.22 -22.32
C GLU A 357 19.18 -0.29 -22.22
N THR A 358 19.65 -0.83 -21.09
CA THR A 358 20.09 -2.25 -21.02
C THR A 358 19.17 -3.21 -20.25
N LEU A 359 17.90 -2.85 -20.03
CA LEU A 359 16.91 -3.70 -19.32
C LEU A 359 15.95 -4.42 -20.27
N TYR A 360 16.44 -4.92 -21.41
CA TYR A 360 15.80 -5.95 -22.22
C TYR A 360 16.87 -6.80 -22.92
N ALA A 361 17.61 -7.58 -22.14
CA ALA A 361 18.44 -8.67 -22.68
C ALA A 361 18.02 -9.97 -21.99
N SER A 362 17.44 -10.85 -22.79
CA SER A 362 17.05 -12.23 -22.50
C SER A 362 18.17 -13.01 -21.82
N HIS A 363 17.95 -13.44 -20.58
CA HIS A 363 18.69 -14.56 -19.99
C HIS A 363 18.01 -15.87 -20.39
N LEU A 364 18.56 -16.50 -21.44
CA LEU A 364 18.34 -17.90 -21.75
C LEU A 364 19.03 -18.73 -20.66
N PHE A 365 18.25 -19.47 -19.87
CA PHE A 365 18.77 -20.66 -19.19
C PHE A 365 18.60 -21.82 -20.17
N GLU A 366 19.73 -22.31 -20.71
CA GLU A 366 19.80 -23.64 -21.29
C GLU A 366 19.61 -24.63 -20.14
N ASP A 367 18.50 -25.36 -20.18
CA ASP A 367 18.27 -26.53 -19.33
C ASP A 367 18.52 -27.76 -20.20
N ASP A 368 19.56 -28.51 -19.83
CA ASP A 368 20.02 -29.72 -20.51
C ASP A 368 18.97 -30.83 -20.40
N GLY A 369 18.08 -30.88 -21.39
CA GLY A 369 17.17 -31.99 -21.61
C GLY A 369 17.90 -33.17 -22.25
N SER A 370 18.10 -34.23 -21.46
CA SER A 370 18.61 -35.52 -21.93
C SER A 370 17.63 -36.20 -22.91
N GLU A 371 18.08 -36.24 -24.15
CA GLU A 371 17.97 -37.29 -25.17
C GLU A 371 16.88 -38.37 -24.96
N TYR A 372 15.76 -38.24 -25.68
CA TYR A 372 15.07 -39.38 -26.27
C TYR A 372 14.99 -39.17 -27.78
N ARG A 373 15.86 -39.93 -28.46
CA ARG A 373 16.04 -39.96 -29.91
C ARG A 373 14.90 -40.77 -30.53
N SER A 374 14.16 -40.16 -31.44
CA SER A 374 13.35 -40.86 -32.45
C SER A 374 13.32 -39.99 -33.69
N ASP A 375 14.09 -40.44 -34.68
CA ASP A 375 14.12 -39.91 -36.03
C ASP A 375 12.71 -39.86 -36.64
N ASN A 376 12.42 -38.76 -37.35
CA ASN A 376 11.90 -38.77 -38.72
C ASN A 376 11.70 -37.34 -39.20
N GLY A 377 12.50 -36.97 -40.19
CA GLY A 377 12.40 -35.69 -40.88
C GLY A 377 11.16 -35.63 -41.77
N ALA A 378 10.51 -34.47 -41.76
CA ALA A 378 9.78 -33.93 -42.91
C ALA A 378 9.63 -32.42 -42.70
N SER A 379 10.33 -31.67 -43.53
CA SER A 379 10.12 -30.26 -43.79
C SER A 379 8.74 -30.07 -44.44
N TYR A 380 7.89 -29.22 -43.87
CA TYR A 380 6.74 -28.67 -44.58
C TYR A 380 6.53 -27.18 -44.30
N SER A 381 6.38 -26.48 -45.42
CA SER A 381 6.11 -25.07 -45.59
C SER A 381 4.79 -24.65 -44.94
N ARG A 382 4.77 -23.43 -44.40
CA ARG A 382 3.57 -22.69 -44.03
C ARG A 382 2.68 -22.54 -45.26
N ASP A 383 1.41 -22.90 -45.13
CA ASP A 383 0.34 -22.20 -45.82
C ASP A 383 -0.90 -22.05 -44.95
N ARG A 384 -1.53 -20.89 -45.14
CA ARG A 384 -2.76 -20.42 -44.49
C ARG A 384 -3.97 -21.13 -45.08
N ASN A 385 -5.06 -21.06 -44.30
CA ASN A 385 -6.45 -21.36 -44.64
C ASN A 385 -6.84 -22.83 -44.59
N MET A 386 -7.57 -23.21 -43.54
CA MET A 386 -8.72 -24.11 -43.67
C MET A 386 -9.50 -24.16 -42.34
N PHE A 387 -10.71 -23.62 -42.36
CA PHE A 387 -11.83 -24.17 -41.59
C PHE A 387 -13.04 -24.15 -42.52
N SER A 388 -13.30 -25.30 -43.15
CA SER A 388 -14.62 -25.68 -43.66
C SER A 388 -14.91 -27.09 -43.16
N ASP A 389 -16.10 -27.23 -42.59
CA ASP A 389 -16.88 -28.45 -42.42
C ASP A 389 -16.28 -29.62 -41.60
N GLN A 390 -16.96 -29.95 -40.51
CA GLN A 390 -17.83 -31.13 -40.56
C GLN A 390 -18.91 -31.13 -39.46
N SER A 391 -20.12 -31.28 -39.97
CA SER A 391 -21.41 -31.54 -39.35
C SER A 391 -21.51 -32.93 -38.71
N LEU A 392 -21.95 -33.02 -37.45
CA LEU A 392 -22.63 -34.22 -36.92
C LEU A 392 -23.57 -33.82 -35.75
N PHE A 393 -24.81 -33.46 -36.05
CA PHE A 393 -25.94 -33.60 -35.12
C PHE A 393 -27.23 -33.88 -35.91
N PRO A 394 -27.95 -34.98 -35.64
CA PRO A 394 -29.27 -35.18 -36.19
C PRO A 394 -30.31 -34.38 -35.40
N SER A 395 -31.07 -33.61 -36.17
CA SER A 395 -32.26 -32.86 -35.83
C SER A 395 -33.41 -33.75 -35.32
N ARG A 396 -34.05 -33.33 -34.22
CA ARG A 396 -35.46 -33.64 -33.94
C ARG A 396 -36.18 -32.33 -33.62
N LEU A 397 -37.10 -31.96 -34.51
CA LEU A 397 -38.07 -30.88 -34.35
C LEU A 397 -39.49 -31.47 -34.13
N PRO A 398 -40.48 -30.64 -33.74
CA PRO A 398 -41.45 -30.93 -32.69
C PRO A 398 -42.87 -31.17 -33.22
N ASN A 399 -43.79 -31.50 -32.31
CA ASN A 399 -45.25 -31.25 -32.31
C ASN A 399 -45.79 -31.84 -30.99
N SER A 400 -46.78 -31.33 -30.26
CA SER A 400 -47.84 -30.36 -30.54
C SER A 400 -48.58 -29.97 -29.24
N SER A 401 -49.22 -28.79 -29.24
CA SER A 401 -50.54 -28.43 -28.63
C SER A 401 -50.76 -28.60 -27.10
N CYS A 402 -50.94 -27.55 -26.29
CA CYS A 402 -52.09 -26.64 -26.09
C CYS A 402 -53.06 -27.02 -24.94
N ARG A 403 -53.55 -25.96 -24.26
CA ARG A 403 -54.56 -25.82 -23.17
C ARG A 403 -54.04 -25.95 -21.73
N SER A 404 -54.48 -25.16 -20.73
CA SER A 404 -55.32 -23.94 -20.64
C SER A 404 -55.50 -23.59 -19.14
N HIS A 405 -55.65 -22.29 -18.80
CA HIS A 405 -56.27 -21.72 -17.57
C HIS A 405 -55.52 -21.94 -16.23
N SER A 406 -55.50 -21.06 -15.23
CA SER A 406 -56.16 -19.76 -14.96
C SER A 406 -55.45 -19.07 -13.78
N SER A 407 -55.47 -17.74 -13.81
CA SER A 407 -55.32 -16.73 -12.73
C SER A 407 -55.38 -17.16 -11.26
N ILE A 408 -54.59 -16.49 -10.39
CA ILE A 408 -55.09 -15.67 -9.26
C ILE A 408 -53.94 -14.84 -8.63
N LEU A 409 -54.34 -13.65 -8.19
CA LEU A 409 -53.61 -12.57 -7.51
C LEU A 409 -52.93 -13.00 -6.20
N SER A 410 -51.81 -12.36 -5.83
CA SER A 410 -51.77 -11.55 -4.60
C SER A 410 -50.51 -10.69 -4.51
N TRP A 411 -50.72 -9.42 -4.21
CA TRP A 411 -49.74 -8.47 -3.70
C TRP A 411 -49.28 -8.87 -2.30
N THR A 412 -48.03 -8.57 -1.94
CA THR A 412 -47.71 -7.79 -0.72
C THR A 412 -46.23 -7.40 -0.71
N TYR A 413 -46.01 -6.10 -0.59
CA TYR A 413 -44.78 -5.49 -0.09
C TYR A 413 -44.54 -5.90 1.36
N SER A 414 -43.28 -6.09 1.76
CA SER A 414 -42.84 -5.83 3.14
C SER A 414 -41.35 -5.54 3.16
N ILE A 415 -41.06 -4.24 3.20
CA ILE A 415 -39.82 -3.65 3.68
C ILE A 415 -39.86 -3.77 5.21
N VAL A 416 -38.88 -4.43 5.81
CA VAL A 416 -38.63 -4.34 7.26
C VAL A 416 -37.30 -3.63 7.44
N VAL A 417 -37.40 -2.32 7.67
CA VAL A 417 -36.34 -1.50 8.26
C VAL A 417 -36.52 -1.60 9.77
N LEU A 418 -35.58 -2.21 10.48
CA LEU A 418 -35.50 -2.14 11.93
C LEU A 418 -34.39 -1.17 12.32
N PHE A 419 -34.80 0.05 12.65
CA PHE A 419 -34.04 0.95 13.51
C PHE A 419 -34.27 0.53 14.95
N THR A 420 -33.20 0.31 15.72
CA THR A 420 -33.25 0.34 17.18
C THR A 420 -32.20 1.29 17.72
N TRP A 421 -32.68 2.47 18.11
CA TRP A 421 -32.12 3.32 19.16
C TRP A 421 -32.56 2.78 20.53
N PHE A 422 -31.69 2.84 21.55
CA PHE A 422 -31.97 3.14 22.98
C PHE A 422 -30.59 3.28 23.68
N LEU A 423 -30.16 4.52 24.00
CA LEU A 423 -30.17 5.18 25.34
C LEU A 423 -29.18 4.55 26.33
N VAL A 424 -28.07 5.23 26.67
CA VAL A 424 -27.94 6.27 27.72
C VAL A 424 -28.62 5.86 29.02
N SER A 425 -27.80 5.36 29.95
CA SER A 425 -27.86 5.57 31.40
C SER A 425 -26.45 5.31 31.94
#